data_AF-A0A2E9U4A2-F1
#
_entry.id   AF-A0A2E9U4A2-F1
#
_cell.length_a   1.000
_cell.length_b   1.000
_cell.length_c   1.000
_cell.angle_alpha   90.00
_cell.angle_beta   90.00
_cell.angle_gamma   90.00
#
_symmetry.space_group_name_H-M   'P 1'
#
loop_
_entity.id
_entity.type
_entity.pdbx_description
1 polymer ?
#
loop_
_entity_poly.entity_id
_entity_poly.type
_entity_poly.pdbx_seq_one_letter_code
_entity_poly.pdbx_strand_id
1 'polypeptide(L)'
;MKKDTYIFVRNEFNLNAIKKLIGNKINLSSSLFVLWNNSIEPYFRDIGDYILLEEHSGKYDLYENRKRTMDFIKTFPHQKILDGKSFVELLEYEGYSLWWLVRQGFVGHCMRAIKEIIAVKSLIQNKKISKILVLDNDSEFVAIVKEAVKSLKIKVEIIDGNNNLKKNNYLKNKKELVLNYLPRFIRVFQGFFRSLRTKNNPQVKNIIMVTQSHVWTSLTENIRGDPNSYTILREMAKGEKYNVIPIDLALNKDAAWRGIKEKKKPFLPFDYFIFKTFFDPSIRKNLNFLRIRLNKLFESLDKSVAFKKALTCNNIGLYDILKPQIRNYFFNKFDSFIGAARNFEIGRKLMKDYSVDGAICLDENGTSRFLVFASDSCKIPSVGLQHGIIPPLPGPSYNYSKKDLHSYKNNLNCLLTDRTAVFGNHFRNLLVKCGNYDPDKIIVTGQPRMDISFEQKGNYTKKNLYKKLGIKSGKKLVVYSSQSFLEESGTAFSAFVKALKPLKDVKLIVKLHPSENLPLCKNLLKKFK
;
A
#
# COMPACT_ATOMS: atom_id res chain seq x y z
N MET A 1 30.15 9.85 -28.48
CA MET A 1 29.31 9.99 -29.69
C MET A 1 27.86 10.24 -29.27
N LYS A 2 27.15 11.14 -29.94
CA LYS A 2 25.72 11.36 -29.70
C LYS A 2 24.96 10.12 -30.17
N LYS A 3 24.12 9.55 -29.30
CA LYS A 3 23.26 8.40 -29.66
C LYS A 3 21.98 8.95 -30.28
N ASP A 4 21.59 8.41 -31.42
CA ASP A 4 20.48 8.97 -32.22
C ASP A 4 19.13 8.34 -31.88
N THR A 5 19.12 7.15 -31.26
CA THR A 5 17.89 6.42 -30.89
C THR A 5 17.99 5.88 -29.48
N TYR A 6 16.96 6.15 -28.67
CA TYR A 6 16.83 5.61 -27.33
C TYR A 6 15.74 4.54 -27.31
N ILE A 7 16.09 3.33 -26.88
CA ILE A 7 15.23 2.15 -26.91
C ILE A 7 14.73 1.85 -25.50
N PHE A 8 13.47 2.13 -25.23
CA PHE A 8 12.83 1.91 -23.95
C PHE A 8 12.35 0.47 -23.83
N VAL A 9 12.75 -0.19 -22.74
CA VAL A 9 12.46 -1.61 -22.49
C VAL A 9 11.98 -1.80 -21.05
N ARG A 10 10.86 -2.51 -20.87
CA ARG A 10 10.31 -2.83 -19.54
C ARG A 10 10.39 -4.31 -19.18
N ASN A 11 10.27 -5.19 -20.15
CA ASN A 11 10.22 -6.63 -19.96
C ASN A 11 11.57 -7.31 -20.22
N GLU A 12 11.71 -8.53 -19.70
CA GLU A 12 12.84 -9.41 -19.99
C GLU A 12 12.77 -9.85 -21.46
N PHE A 13 13.68 -9.34 -22.28
CA PHE A 13 13.89 -9.82 -23.64
C PHE A 13 15.30 -10.40 -23.72
N ASN A 14 15.42 -11.60 -24.30
CA ASN A 14 16.74 -12.11 -24.66
C ASN A 14 17.28 -11.40 -25.91
N LEU A 15 18.61 -11.39 -26.09
CA LEU A 15 19.27 -10.72 -27.22
C LEU A 15 18.71 -11.15 -28.57
N ASN A 16 18.36 -12.43 -28.74
CA ASN A 16 17.81 -12.95 -29.99
C ASN A 16 16.40 -12.41 -30.27
N ALA A 17 15.57 -12.24 -29.24
CA ALA A 17 14.25 -11.62 -29.35
C ALA A 17 14.40 -10.13 -29.70
N ILE A 18 15.31 -9.41 -29.04
CA ILE A 18 15.58 -7.99 -29.35
C ILE A 18 16.06 -7.85 -30.80
N LYS A 19 17.07 -8.62 -31.21
CA LYS A 19 17.58 -8.63 -32.59
C LYS A 19 16.48 -8.97 -33.61
N LYS A 20 15.61 -9.93 -33.30
CA LYS A 20 14.49 -10.32 -34.18
C LYS A 20 13.40 -9.23 -34.26
N LEU A 21 13.09 -8.58 -33.14
CA LEU A 21 12.07 -7.53 -33.05
C LEU A 21 12.53 -6.24 -33.72
N ILE A 22 13.80 -5.90 -33.55
CA ILE A 22 14.41 -4.71 -34.13
C ILE A 22 14.76 -4.93 -35.62
N GLY A 23 15.13 -6.16 -35.99
CA GLY A 23 15.60 -6.50 -37.35
C GLY A 23 16.80 -5.65 -37.77
N ASN A 24 16.98 -5.45 -39.08
CA ASN A 24 17.98 -4.52 -39.64
C ASN A 24 17.55 -3.04 -39.56
N LYS A 25 16.42 -2.72 -38.89
CA LYS A 25 15.84 -1.38 -38.93
C LYS A 25 16.57 -0.37 -38.04
N ILE A 26 17.36 -0.84 -37.08
CA ILE A 26 18.05 0.03 -36.11
C ILE A 26 19.49 -0.41 -35.96
N ASN A 27 20.39 0.55 -36.11
CA ASN A 27 21.81 0.34 -35.83
C ASN A 27 22.04 0.36 -34.31
N LEU A 28 22.26 -0.82 -33.73
CA LEU A 28 22.50 -1.01 -32.29
C LEU A 28 23.72 -0.22 -31.79
N SER A 29 24.77 -0.07 -32.61
CA SER A 29 25.98 0.70 -32.22
C SER A 29 25.68 2.18 -31.97
N SER A 30 24.67 2.73 -32.67
CA SER A 30 24.20 4.12 -32.54
C SER A 30 23.05 4.31 -31.52
N SER A 31 22.61 3.22 -30.88
CA SER A 31 21.47 3.21 -29.97
C SER A 31 21.90 3.14 -28.51
N LEU A 32 21.01 3.59 -27.61
CA LEU A 32 21.15 3.43 -26.17
C LEU A 32 19.88 2.79 -25.59
N PHE A 33 20.03 1.74 -24.79
CA PHE A 33 18.90 1.13 -24.10
C PHE A 33 18.52 1.92 -22.84
N VAL A 34 17.23 2.12 -22.65
CA VAL A 34 16.65 2.70 -21.43
C VAL A 34 15.88 1.59 -20.73
N LEU A 35 16.47 1.07 -19.66
CA LEU A 35 15.89 -0.01 -18.88
C LEU A 35 14.93 0.58 -17.84
N TRP A 36 13.69 0.11 -17.82
CA TRP A 36 12.65 0.66 -16.95
C TRP A 36 12.88 0.36 -15.47
N ASN A 37 13.54 -0.76 -15.15
CA ASN A 37 13.84 -1.19 -13.79
C ASN A 37 15.17 -1.95 -13.74
N ASN A 38 15.75 -2.08 -12.56
CA ASN A 38 17.03 -2.79 -12.35
C ASN A 38 16.93 -4.32 -12.51
N SER A 39 15.74 -4.91 -12.39
CA SER A 39 15.58 -6.36 -12.49
C SER A 39 15.90 -6.92 -13.87
N ILE A 40 15.79 -6.08 -14.91
CA ILE A 40 16.15 -6.46 -16.28
C ILE A 40 17.61 -6.18 -16.63
N GLU A 41 18.36 -5.46 -15.80
CA GLU A 41 19.77 -5.10 -16.04
C GLU A 41 20.66 -6.30 -16.39
N PRO A 42 20.58 -7.46 -15.69
CA PRO A 42 21.45 -8.60 -15.99
C PRO A 42 21.31 -9.13 -17.42
N TYR A 43 20.16 -8.93 -18.07
CA TYR A 43 19.91 -9.38 -19.44
C TYR A 43 20.51 -8.46 -20.50
N PHE A 44 20.91 -7.24 -20.14
CA PHE A 44 21.39 -6.22 -21.07
C PHE A 44 22.90 -5.94 -20.96
N ARG A 45 23.59 -6.49 -19.96
CA ARG A 45 25.03 -6.28 -19.74
C ARG A 45 25.89 -6.64 -20.95
N ASP A 46 25.50 -7.67 -21.70
CA ASP A 46 26.25 -8.16 -22.87
C ASP A 46 25.67 -7.67 -24.22
N ILE A 47 24.63 -6.83 -24.18
CA ILE A 47 23.88 -6.42 -25.38
C ILE A 47 24.37 -5.08 -25.93
N GLY A 48 24.74 -4.15 -25.05
CA GLY A 48 25.22 -2.83 -25.43
C GLY A 48 25.05 -1.82 -24.30
N ASP A 49 25.33 -0.55 -24.61
CA ASP A 49 25.19 0.55 -23.66
C ASP A 49 23.74 0.69 -23.20
N TYR A 50 23.55 0.85 -21.89
CA TYR A 50 22.24 1.09 -21.29
C TYR A 50 22.31 2.13 -20.18
N ILE A 51 21.14 2.65 -19.82
CA ILE A 51 20.91 3.48 -18.64
C ILE A 51 19.66 3.01 -17.91
N LEU A 52 19.63 3.18 -16.59
CA LEU A 52 18.47 2.87 -15.77
C LEU A 52 17.57 4.11 -15.66
N LEU A 53 16.26 3.96 -15.90
CA LEU A 53 15.32 5.06 -15.73
C LEU A 53 15.26 5.55 -14.28
N GLU A 54 15.44 4.65 -13.32
CA GLU A 54 15.38 4.95 -11.89
C GLU A 54 16.45 5.96 -11.45
N GLU A 55 17.63 5.96 -12.07
CA GLU A 55 18.72 6.94 -11.83
C GLU A 55 18.30 8.37 -12.18
N HIS A 56 17.33 8.52 -13.08
CA HIS A 56 16.79 9.81 -13.51
C HIS A 56 15.56 10.24 -12.70
N SER A 57 15.07 9.38 -11.79
CA SER A 57 13.94 9.67 -10.91
C SER A 57 14.33 10.43 -9.64
N GLY A 58 15.59 10.30 -9.18
CA GLY A 58 16.08 10.87 -7.91
C GLY A 58 16.39 12.37 -7.93
N LYS A 59 16.48 12.99 -9.12
CA LYS A 59 16.82 14.42 -9.27
C LYS A 59 15.62 15.37 -9.13
N TYR A 60 14.42 14.86 -8.86
CA TYR A 60 13.18 15.63 -8.83
C TYR A 60 12.57 15.68 -7.43
N ASP A 61 11.95 16.82 -7.09
CA ASP A 61 11.29 17.06 -5.81
C ASP A 61 10.10 16.11 -5.62
N LEU A 62 10.36 14.98 -4.96
CA LEU A 62 9.36 13.98 -4.60
C LEU A 62 8.29 14.56 -3.67
N TYR A 63 8.63 15.57 -2.86
CA TYR A 63 7.71 16.22 -1.95
C TYR A 63 6.67 17.04 -2.72
N GLU A 64 7.11 17.88 -3.64
CA GLU A 64 6.22 18.72 -4.45
C GLU A 64 5.32 17.88 -5.37
N ASN A 65 5.85 16.81 -5.97
CA ASN A 65 5.04 15.89 -6.78
C ASN A 65 3.99 15.15 -5.96
N ARG A 66 4.35 14.73 -4.74
CA ARG A 66 3.41 14.12 -3.80
C ARG A 66 2.31 15.11 -3.42
N LYS A 67 2.66 16.35 -3.11
CA LYS A 67 1.71 17.42 -2.77
C LYS A 67 0.71 17.64 -3.90
N ARG A 68 1.20 17.85 -5.12
CA ARG A 68 0.35 18.03 -6.31
C ARG A 68 -0.57 16.85 -6.58
N THR A 69 -0.05 15.62 -6.44
CA THR A 69 -0.87 14.41 -6.58
C THR A 69 -1.98 14.39 -5.52
N MET A 70 -1.68 14.77 -4.28
CA MET A 70 -2.71 14.84 -3.24
C MET A 70 -3.75 15.93 -3.51
N ASP A 71 -3.35 17.08 -4.03
CA ASP A 71 -4.28 18.16 -4.41
C ASP A 71 -5.21 17.72 -5.55
N PHE A 72 -4.67 17.00 -6.54
CA PHE A 72 -5.46 16.36 -7.58
C PHE A 72 -6.48 15.37 -6.99
N ILE A 73 -6.04 14.46 -6.11
CA ILE A 73 -6.90 13.44 -5.47
C ILE A 73 -8.01 14.07 -4.62
N LYS A 74 -7.77 15.23 -4.00
CA LYS A 74 -8.78 15.98 -3.24
C LYS A 74 -9.80 16.72 -4.11
N THR A 75 -9.50 16.90 -5.39
CA THR A 75 -10.30 17.77 -6.27
C THR A 75 -11.08 16.97 -7.30
N PHE A 76 -10.42 16.04 -8.00
CA PHE A 76 -11.03 15.30 -9.10
C PHE A 76 -12.32 14.55 -8.73
N PRO A 77 -12.45 13.86 -7.57
CA PRO A 77 -13.61 13.01 -7.34
C PRO A 77 -14.89 13.84 -7.11
N HIS A 78 -14.74 15.14 -6.85
CA HIS A 78 -15.83 16.10 -6.67
C HIS A 78 -16.19 16.87 -7.96
N GLN A 79 -15.40 16.77 -9.03
CA GLN A 79 -15.72 17.42 -10.30
C GLN A 79 -16.94 16.76 -10.93
N LYS A 80 -17.81 17.55 -11.58
CA LYS A 80 -18.96 17.01 -12.33
C LYS A 80 -18.46 16.43 -13.66
N ILE A 81 -18.57 15.12 -13.81
CA ILE A 81 -17.88 14.35 -14.87
C ILE A 81 -18.82 13.55 -15.77
N LEU A 82 -20.06 13.33 -15.34
CA LEU A 82 -21.10 12.65 -16.11
C LEU A 82 -22.47 13.05 -15.54
N ASP A 83 -23.40 13.48 -16.41
CA ASP A 83 -24.79 13.81 -16.07
C ASP A 83 -24.95 14.74 -14.84
N GLY A 84 -24.09 15.75 -14.72
CA GLY A 84 -24.11 16.68 -13.59
C GLY A 84 -23.70 16.07 -12.24
N LYS A 85 -23.20 14.83 -12.24
CA LYS A 85 -22.74 14.09 -11.05
C LYS A 85 -21.21 13.97 -10.99
N SER A 86 -20.71 13.93 -9.78
CA SER A 86 -19.31 13.72 -9.44
C SER A 86 -18.95 12.23 -9.38
N PHE A 87 -17.67 11.90 -9.36
CA PHE A 87 -17.24 10.51 -9.20
C PHE A 87 -17.71 9.90 -7.88
N VAL A 88 -17.71 10.70 -6.80
CA VAL A 88 -18.25 10.28 -5.49
C VAL A 88 -19.74 9.94 -5.59
N GLU A 89 -20.53 10.78 -6.25
CA GLU A 89 -21.97 10.60 -6.42
C GLU A 89 -22.32 9.41 -7.31
N LEU A 90 -21.56 9.21 -8.40
CA LEU A 90 -21.77 8.10 -9.33
C LEU A 90 -21.47 6.72 -8.71
N LEU A 91 -20.65 6.69 -7.66
CA LEU A 91 -20.24 5.48 -6.95
C LEU A 91 -21.01 5.25 -5.63
N GLU A 92 -22.14 5.93 -5.44
CA GLU A 92 -23.04 5.71 -4.31
C GLU A 92 -23.51 4.25 -4.26
N TYR A 93 -23.46 3.61 -3.10
CA TYR A 93 -24.03 2.30 -2.80
C TYR A 93 -24.56 2.32 -1.38
N GLU A 94 -25.86 2.08 -1.20
CA GLU A 94 -26.53 2.05 0.10
C GLU A 94 -26.32 3.37 0.89
N GLY A 95 -26.31 4.50 0.19
CA GLY A 95 -26.12 5.83 0.78
C GLY A 95 -24.67 6.28 0.95
N TYR A 96 -23.68 5.43 0.64
CA TYR A 96 -22.26 5.72 0.82
C TYR A 96 -21.48 5.65 -0.49
N SER A 97 -20.44 6.46 -0.65
CA SER A 97 -19.60 6.36 -1.85
C SER A 97 -18.53 5.28 -1.72
N LEU A 98 -18.50 4.33 -2.67
CA LEU A 98 -17.48 3.30 -2.73
C LEU A 98 -16.08 3.84 -3.07
N TRP A 99 -15.98 5.10 -3.51
CA TRP A 99 -14.72 5.80 -3.77
C TRP A 99 -13.79 5.76 -2.55
N TRP A 100 -14.33 6.00 -1.36
CA TRP A 100 -13.53 6.13 -0.14
C TRP A 100 -12.82 4.83 0.27
N LEU A 101 -13.35 3.69 -0.15
CA LEU A 101 -12.81 2.36 0.13
C LEU A 101 -11.67 1.95 -0.83
N VAL A 102 -11.55 2.60 -1.98
CA VAL A 102 -10.50 2.29 -2.98
C VAL A 102 -9.50 3.43 -3.21
N ARG A 103 -9.79 4.63 -2.69
CA ARG A 103 -9.00 5.86 -2.87
C ARG A 103 -7.50 5.65 -2.64
N GLN A 104 -7.10 4.95 -1.60
CA GLN A 104 -5.68 4.74 -1.27
C GLN A 104 -4.92 4.00 -2.38
N GLY A 105 -5.52 2.95 -2.94
CA GLY A 105 -4.94 2.22 -4.07
C GLY A 105 -4.83 3.10 -5.30
N PHE A 106 -5.87 3.89 -5.59
CA PHE A 106 -5.89 4.79 -6.75
C PHE A 106 -4.81 5.87 -6.65
N VAL A 107 -4.58 6.43 -5.46
CA VAL A 107 -3.48 7.38 -5.21
C VAL A 107 -2.13 6.74 -5.53
N GLY A 108 -1.92 5.48 -5.11
CA GLY A 108 -0.68 4.75 -5.40
C GLY A 108 -0.42 4.62 -6.90
N HIS A 109 -1.47 4.33 -7.69
CA HIS A 109 -1.37 4.28 -9.14
C HIS A 109 -1.05 5.65 -9.76
N CYS A 110 -1.69 6.73 -9.28
CA CYS A 110 -1.39 8.09 -9.74
C CYS A 110 0.06 8.50 -9.44
N MET A 111 0.52 8.28 -8.21
CA MET A 111 1.88 8.62 -7.79
C MET A 111 2.93 7.88 -8.62
N ARG A 112 2.70 6.59 -8.90
CA ARG A 112 3.60 5.80 -9.75
C ARG A 112 3.62 6.34 -11.18
N ALA A 113 2.46 6.54 -11.80
CA ALA A 113 2.36 7.08 -13.16
C ALA A 113 3.06 8.43 -13.29
N ILE A 114 2.78 9.37 -12.38
CA ILE A 114 3.40 10.70 -12.39
C ILE A 114 4.92 10.59 -12.20
N LYS A 115 5.40 9.77 -11.26
CA LYS A 115 6.84 9.54 -11.05
C LYS A 115 7.53 9.05 -12.33
N GLU A 116 6.94 8.04 -12.99
CA GLU A 116 7.49 7.45 -14.20
C GLU A 116 7.52 8.47 -15.36
N ILE A 117 6.44 9.23 -15.58
CA ILE A 117 6.38 10.29 -16.61
C ILE A 117 7.45 11.34 -16.38
N ILE A 118 7.63 11.78 -15.13
CA ILE A 118 8.64 12.79 -14.77
C ILE A 118 10.06 12.23 -15.02
N ALA A 119 10.32 10.98 -14.65
CA ALA A 119 11.60 10.34 -14.92
C ALA A 119 11.89 10.28 -16.44
N VAL A 120 10.89 9.93 -17.25
CA VAL A 120 11.03 9.92 -18.73
C VAL A 120 11.28 11.34 -19.27
N LYS A 121 10.51 12.34 -18.83
CA LYS A 121 10.72 13.75 -19.23
C LYS A 121 12.11 14.25 -18.87
N SER A 122 12.54 13.97 -17.64
CA SER A 122 13.88 14.30 -17.13
C SER A 122 14.97 13.69 -17.99
N LEU A 123 14.84 12.39 -18.30
CA LEU A 123 15.79 11.69 -19.14
C LEU A 123 15.88 12.32 -20.54
N ILE A 124 14.74 12.57 -21.16
CA ILE A 124 14.64 13.19 -22.49
C ILE A 124 15.37 14.55 -22.52
N GLN A 125 15.11 15.40 -21.53
CA GLN A 125 15.71 16.73 -21.45
C GLN A 125 17.22 16.65 -21.21
N ASN A 126 17.66 15.83 -20.25
CA ASN A 126 19.06 15.70 -19.86
C ASN A 126 19.92 15.10 -20.98
N LYS A 127 19.39 14.13 -21.72
CA LYS A 127 20.12 13.46 -22.81
C LYS A 127 19.84 14.07 -24.18
N LYS A 128 18.98 15.10 -24.26
CA LYS A 128 18.55 15.77 -25.50
C LYS A 128 18.05 14.76 -26.55
N ILE A 129 17.18 13.84 -26.11
CA ILE A 129 16.66 12.73 -26.93
C ILE A 129 15.74 13.27 -28.02
N SER A 130 15.98 12.91 -29.27
CA SER A 130 15.17 13.31 -30.43
C SER A 130 14.32 12.18 -31.01
N LYS A 131 14.68 10.92 -30.76
CA LYS A 131 13.95 9.73 -31.24
C LYS A 131 13.88 8.67 -30.15
N ILE A 132 12.66 8.17 -29.92
CA ILE A 132 12.38 7.11 -28.96
C ILE A 132 11.78 5.91 -29.68
N LEU A 133 12.30 4.74 -29.36
CA LEU A 133 11.71 3.47 -29.70
C LEU A 133 11.18 2.82 -28.42
N VAL A 134 9.96 2.31 -28.44
CA VAL A 134 9.36 1.58 -27.33
C VAL A 134 9.24 0.12 -27.73
N LEU A 135 10.00 -0.74 -27.06
CA LEU A 135 10.01 -2.18 -27.29
C LEU A 135 9.07 -2.87 -26.30
N ASP A 136 7.78 -2.58 -26.39
CA ASP A 136 6.76 -3.20 -25.55
C ASP A 136 5.36 -2.94 -26.14
N ASN A 137 4.40 -3.76 -25.76
CA ASN A 137 2.99 -3.55 -26.09
C ASN A 137 2.10 -3.37 -24.85
N ASP A 138 2.70 -3.31 -23.66
CA ASP A 138 2.00 -2.90 -22.46
C ASP A 138 1.42 -1.49 -22.63
N SER A 139 0.09 -1.41 -22.66
CA SER A 139 -0.63 -0.17 -22.96
C SER A 139 -0.32 0.95 -21.97
N GLU A 140 -0.07 0.58 -20.70
CA GLU A 140 0.25 1.57 -19.67
C GLU A 140 1.63 2.17 -19.91
N PHE A 141 2.65 1.34 -20.09
CA PHE A 141 4.01 1.78 -20.38
C PHE A 141 4.09 2.66 -21.64
N VAL A 142 3.41 2.24 -22.71
CA VAL A 142 3.30 3.03 -23.95
C VAL A 142 2.63 4.39 -23.68
N ALA A 143 1.55 4.41 -22.90
CA ALA A 143 0.85 5.64 -22.56
C ALA A 143 1.72 6.60 -21.73
N ILE A 144 2.54 6.07 -20.81
CA ILE A 144 3.48 6.87 -20.02
C ILE A 144 4.51 7.56 -20.92
N VAL A 145 5.13 6.82 -21.85
CA VAL A 145 6.12 7.39 -22.77
C VAL A 145 5.47 8.43 -23.69
N LYS A 146 4.27 8.14 -24.24
CA LYS A 146 3.52 9.08 -25.07
C LYS A 146 3.18 10.37 -24.35
N GLU A 147 2.68 10.28 -23.12
CA GLU A 147 2.34 11.45 -22.32
C GLU A 147 3.60 12.25 -21.93
N ALA A 148 4.73 11.58 -21.69
CA ALA A 148 6.00 12.23 -21.43
C ALA A 148 6.49 13.07 -22.62
N VAL A 149 6.35 12.57 -23.86
CA VAL A 149 6.81 13.27 -25.07
C VAL A 149 5.81 14.26 -25.67
N LYS A 150 4.56 14.26 -25.20
CA LYS A 150 3.44 15.00 -25.82
C LYS A 150 3.73 16.49 -26.06
N SER A 151 4.51 17.11 -25.18
CA SER A 151 4.91 18.52 -25.28
C SER A 151 6.25 18.77 -26.00
N LEU A 152 6.96 17.71 -26.39
CA LEU A 152 8.37 17.77 -26.80
C LEU A 152 8.60 17.53 -28.30
N LYS A 153 7.54 17.35 -29.12
CA LYS A 153 7.62 17.08 -30.58
C LYS A 153 8.60 15.94 -30.94
N ILE A 154 8.73 14.92 -30.08
CA ILE A 154 9.62 13.77 -30.29
C ILE A 154 8.88 12.66 -31.04
N LYS A 155 9.54 12.04 -32.02
CA LYS A 155 9.01 10.85 -32.70
C LYS A 155 9.13 9.64 -31.79
N VAL A 156 7.99 9.02 -31.49
CA VAL A 156 7.89 7.75 -30.76
C VAL A 156 7.44 6.66 -31.73
N GLU A 157 8.26 5.63 -31.87
CA GLU A 157 7.94 4.43 -32.64
C GLU A 157 7.76 3.25 -31.68
N ILE A 158 6.70 2.47 -31.86
CA ILE A 158 6.38 1.31 -31.02
C ILE A 158 6.65 0.06 -31.83
N ILE A 159 7.44 -0.86 -31.28
CA ILE A 159 7.65 -2.19 -31.83
C ILE A 159 6.95 -3.20 -30.93
N ASP A 160 5.96 -3.90 -31.48
CA ASP A 160 5.24 -4.94 -30.76
C ASP A 160 6.14 -6.16 -30.51
N GLY A 161 6.54 -6.34 -29.25
CA GLY A 161 7.43 -7.41 -28.82
C GLY A 161 6.79 -8.79 -28.62
N ASN A 162 5.45 -8.90 -28.68
CA ASN A 162 4.78 -9.84 -27.76
C ASN A 162 4.05 -11.04 -28.38
N ASN A 163 4.24 -11.37 -29.66
CA ASN A 163 3.46 -12.45 -30.28
C ASN A 163 3.93 -13.89 -29.94
N ASN A 164 5.13 -14.12 -29.39
CA ASN A 164 5.66 -15.50 -29.24
C ASN A 164 6.09 -15.94 -27.83
N LEU A 165 6.06 -15.10 -26.79
CA LEU A 165 6.60 -15.46 -25.46
C LEU A 165 5.55 -15.95 -24.44
N LYS A 166 4.25 -15.85 -24.73
CA LYS A 166 3.17 -16.12 -23.74
C LYS A 166 2.77 -17.60 -23.58
N LYS A 167 3.24 -18.53 -24.43
CA LYS A 167 2.74 -19.93 -24.42
C LYS A 167 3.35 -20.84 -23.35
N ASN A 168 4.59 -20.62 -22.90
CA ASN A 168 5.27 -21.56 -21.97
C ASN A 168 4.94 -21.36 -20.48
N ASN A 169 4.31 -20.25 -20.07
CA ASN A 169 4.03 -19.97 -18.66
C ASN A 169 2.66 -20.47 -18.15
N TYR A 170 1.78 -20.96 -19.03
CA TYR A 170 0.39 -21.25 -18.64
C TYR A 170 0.26 -22.41 -17.62
N LEU A 171 1.04 -23.48 -17.76
CA LEU A 171 0.99 -24.64 -16.87
C LEU A 171 1.69 -24.38 -15.52
N LYS A 172 2.81 -23.65 -15.52
CA LYS A 172 3.50 -23.21 -14.29
C LYS A 172 2.61 -22.30 -13.45
N ASN A 173 1.88 -21.40 -14.12
CA ASN A 173 0.95 -20.47 -13.48
C ASN A 173 -0.21 -21.15 -12.76
N LYS A 174 -0.73 -22.30 -13.23
CA LYS A 174 -1.84 -23.00 -12.55
C LYS A 174 -1.41 -23.61 -11.20
N LYS A 175 -0.24 -24.25 -11.12
CA LYS A 175 0.27 -24.82 -9.85
C LYS A 175 0.56 -23.72 -8.84
N GLU A 176 1.21 -22.64 -9.27
CA GLU A 176 1.43 -21.46 -8.42
C GLU A 176 0.13 -20.84 -7.95
N LEU A 177 -0.88 -20.74 -8.82
CA LEU A 177 -2.18 -20.20 -8.46
C LEU A 177 -2.81 -20.99 -7.31
N VAL A 178 -2.88 -22.33 -7.41
CA VAL A 178 -3.43 -23.18 -6.34
C VAL A 178 -2.64 -23.03 -5.04
N LEU A 179 -1.30 -23.09 -5.10
CA LEU A 179 -0.43 -22.94 -3.93
C LEU A 179 -0.53 -21.55 -3.29
N ASN A 180 -0.88 -20.52 -4.07
CA ASN A 180 -1.06 -19.15 -3.57
C ASN A 180 -2.40 -18.96 -2.84
N TYR A 181 -3.43 -19.75 -3.19
CA TYR A 181 -4.75 -19.69 -2.52
C TYR A 181 -4.93 -20.70 -1.38
N LEU A 182 -4.12 -21.77 -1.32
CA LEU A 182 -4.18 -22.79 -0.27
C LEU A 182 -4.31 -22.23 1.17
N PRO A 183 -3.47 -21.28 1.63
CA PRO A 183 -3.63 -20.74 2.99
C PRO A 183 -4.95 -20.00 3.21
N ARG A 184 -5.53 -19.38 2.17
CA ARG A 184 -6.85 -18.74 2.31
C ARG A 184 -7.95 -19.78 2.50
N PHE A 185 -7.90 -20.91 1.78
CA PHE A 185 -8.84 -22.02 2.00
C PHE A 185 -8.74 -22.59 3.41
N ILE A 186 -7.53 -22.83 3.93
CA ILE A 186 -7.33 -23.28 5.32
C ILE A 186 -7.97 -22.29 6.30
N ARG A 187 -7.78 -20.98 6.07
CA ARG A 187 -8.39 -19.92 6.89
C ARG A 187 -9.91 -19.91 6.83
N VAL A 188 -10.52 -20.22 5.68
CA VAL A 188 -11.97 -20.39 5.56
C VAL A 188 -12.46 -21.51 6.49
N PHE A 189 -11.82 -22.69 6.45
CA PHE A 189 -12.17 -23.80 7.33
C PHE A 189 -11.95 -23.46 8.81
N GLN A 190 -10.81 -22.83 9.15
CA GLN A 190 -10.57 -22.36 10.51
C GLN A 190 -11.65 -21.38 10.98
N GLY A 191 -12.05 -20.43 10.14
CA GLY A 191 -13.10 -19.46 10.47
C GLY A 191 -14.45 -20.11 10.66
N PHE A 192 -14.81 -21.11 9.85
CA PHE A 192 -16.03 -21.90 10.05
C PHE A 192 -16.06 -22.53 11.46
N PHE A 193 -15.07 -23.35 11.81
CA PHE A 193 -15.04 -24.01 13.12
C PHE A 193 -14.94 -23.04 14.31
N ARG A 194 -14.21 -21.93 14.15
CA ARG A 194 -14.08 -20.92 15.21
C ARG A 194 -15.34 -20.08 15.36
N SER A 195 -16.06 -19.79 14.28
CA SER A 195 -17.31 -19.03 14.32
C SER A 195 -18.40 -19.78 15.11
N LEU A 196 -18.50 -21.10 14.94
CA LEU A 196 -19.42 -21.95 15.71
C LEU A 196 -19.18 -21.91 17.22
N ARG A 197 -17.95 -21.60 17.63
CA ARG A 197 -17.52 -21.53 19.04
C ARG A 197 -17.47 -20.11 19.58
N THR A 198 -17.67 -19.10 18.73
CA THR A 198 -17.70 -17.71 19.13
C THR A 198 -19.15 -17.39 19.46
N LYS A 199 -19.45 -17.27 20.76
CA LYS A 199 -20.78 -16.92 21.22
C LYS A 199 -20.83 -15.43 21.53
N ASN A 200 -21.96 -14.81 21.23
CA ASN A 200 -22.28 -13.50 21.77
C ASN A 200 -22.52 -13.69 23.26
N ASN A 201 -22.08 -12.74 24.06
CA ASN A 201 -22.42 -12.71 25.47
C ASN A 201 -23.40 -11.56 25.69
N PRO A 202 -24.70 -11.84 25.92
CA PRO A 202 -25.71 -10.79 26.09
C PRO A 202 -25.54 -10.01 27.40
N GLN A 203 -24.75 -10.52 28.35
CA GLN A 203 -24.54 -9.87 29.65
C GLN A 203 -23.48 -8.77 29.59
N VAL A 204 -22.69 -8.71 28.53
CA VAL A 204 -21.53 -7.81 28.42
C VAL A 204 -21.50 -7.16 27.04
N LYS A 205 -20.70 -6.09 26.88
CA LYS A 205 -20.61 -5.39 25.60
C LYS A 205 -19.79 -6.17 24.59
N ASN A 206 -20.36 -6.47 23.41
CA ASN A 206 -19.68 -7.18 22.34
C ASN A 206 -18.89 -6.19 21.49
N ILE A 207 -17.56 -6.30 21.50
CA ILE A 207 -16.67 -5.38 20.78
C ILE A 207 -15.99 -6.11 19.64
N ILE A 208 -16.20 -5.65 18.42
CA ILE A 208 -15.49 -6.18 17.25
C ILE A 208 -14.19 -5.41 17.06
N MET A 209 -13.09 -6.13 16.81
CA MET A 209 -11.79 -5.51 16.59
C MET A 209 -11.10 -6.11 15.37
N VAL A 210 -10.70 -5.27 14.42
CA VAL A 210 -9.92 -5.74 13.27
C VAL A 210 -8.44 -5.78 13.64
N THR A 211 -7.79 -6.90 13.35
CA THR A 211 -6.34 -7.09 13.48
C THR A 211 -5.74 -7.50 12.15
N GLN A 212 -4.42 -7.33 12.03
CA GLN A 212 -3.72 -7.62 10.78
C GLN A 212 -2.71 -8.74 10.98
N SER A 213 -2.77 -9.78 10.16
CA SER A 213 -1.80 -10.88 10.23
C SER A 213 -0.40 -10.47 9.77
N HIS A 214 -0.30 -9.52 8.82
CA HIS A 214 0.97 -9.11 8.23
C HIS A 214 1.85 -8.27 9.18
N VAL A 215 1.27 -7.68 10.22
CA VAL A 215 2.00 -6.94 11.27
C VAL A 215 2.32 -7.78 12.50
N TRP A 216 1.81 -9.03 12.57
CA TRP A 216 2.10 -9.93 13.68
C TRP A 216 3.60 -10.21 13.75
N THR A 217 4.21 -9.90 14.90
CA THR A 217 5.66 -9.93 15.07
C THR A 217 6.05 -10.21 16.52
N SER A 218 7.34 -10.36 16.76
CA SER A 218 7.93 -10.38 18.10
C SER A 218 7.90 -8.97 18.69
N LEU A 219 7.19 -8.80 19.81
CA LEU A 219 7.14 -7.55 20.57
C LEU A 219 8.24 -7.54 21.64
N THR A 220 8.51 -8.69 22.24
CA THR A 220 9.62 -8.97 23.16
C THR A 220 10.09 -10.40 22.94
N GLU A 221 11.11 -10.87 23.66
CA GLU A 221 11.61 -12.26 23.53
C GLU A 221 10.51 -13.32 23.69
N ASN A 222 9.54 -13.05 24.57
CA ASN A 222 8.50 -14.01 24.95
C ASN A 222 7.10 -13.60 24.51
N ILE A 223 6.94 -12.41 23.91
CA ILE A 223 5.63 -11.89 23.51
C ILE A 223 5.60 -11.68 22.00
N ARG A 224 4.63 -12.33 21.36
CA ARG A 224 4.30 -12.12 19.95
C ARG A 224 2.89 -11.57 19.84
N GLY A 225 2.68 -10.62 18.95
CA GLY A 225 1.40 -9.95 18.81
C GLY A 225 1.36 -8.92 17.69
N ASP A 226 0.20 -8.30 17.54
CA ASP A 226 0.02 -7.10 16.74
C ASP A 226 0.55 -5.89 17.53
N PRO A 227 1.58 -5.18 17.05
CA PRO A 227 2.18 -4.08 17.80
C PRO A 227 1.25 -2.90 18.08
N ASN A 228 0.16 -2.77 17.33
CA ASN A 228 -0.77 -1.65 17.46
C ASN A 228 -2.01 -2.03 18.28
N SER A 229 -2.14 -3.29 18.67
CA SER A 229 -3.42 -3.87 19.07
C SER A 229 -3.31 -4.92 20.18
N TYR A 230 -2.11 -5.48 20.41
CA TYR A 230 -1.91 -6.57 21.36
C TYR A 230 -2.25 -6.19 22.79
N THR A 231 -1.75 -5.05 23.30
CA THR A 231 -2.01 -4.64 24.69
C THR A 231 -3.45 -4.26 24.89
N ILE A 232 -4.08 -3.60 23.92
CA ILE A 232 -5.52 -3.30 23.92
C ILE A 232 -6.33 -4.60 24.02
N LEU A 233 -6.07 -5.57 23.14
CA LEU A 233 -6.75 -6.87 23.18
C LEU A 233 -6.54 -7.58 24.52
N ARG A 234 -5.31 -7.56 25.04
CA ARG A 234 -4.97 -8.20 26.30
C ARG A 234 -5.72 -7.56 27.47
N GLU A 235 -5.76 -6.23 27.57
CA GLU A 235 -6.47 -5.54 28.64
C GLU A 235 -7.99 -5.73 28.53
N MET A 236 -8.55 -5.66 27.32
CA MET A 236 -9.98 -5.90 27.14
C MET A 236 -10.38 -7.35 27.44
N ALA A 237 -9.50 -8.32 27.18
CA ALA A 237 -9.73 -9.73 27.47
C ALA A 237 -9.59 -10.09 28.96
N LYS A 238 -8.92 -9.27 29.77
CA LYS A 238 -8.83 -9.48 31.23
C LYS A 238 -10.14 -9.12 31.95
N GLY A 239 -10.90 -8.17 31.41
CA GLY A 239 -12.11 -7.69 32.07
C GLY A 239 -13.33 -8.55 31.75
N GLU A 240 -14.25 -8.66 32.70
CA GLU A 240 -15.58 -9.26 32.47
C GLU A 240 -16.55 -8.30 31.77
N LYS A 241 -16.11 -7.07 31.46
CA LYS A 241 -16.95 -6.01 30.88
C LYS A 241 -17.19 -6.16 29.38
N TYR A 242 -16.30 -6.83 28.67
CA TYR A 242 -16.30 -6.88 27.21
C TYR A 242 -16.15 -8.31 26.68
N ASN A 243 -16.94 -8.65 25.67
CA ASN A 243 -16.70 -9.81 24.82
C ASN A 243 -16.02 -9.33 23.53
N VAL A 244 -14.72 -9.59 23.39
CA VAL A 244 -13.97 -9.12 22.23
C VAL A 244 -13.97 -10.16 21.11
N ILE A 245 -14.32 -9.72 19.91
CA ILE A 245 -14.40 -10.53 18.69
C ILE A 245 -13.33 -10.05 17.71
N PRO A 246 -12.10 -10.60 17.77
CA PRO A 246 -11.03 -10.17 16.89
C PRO A 246 -11.18 -10.79 15.49
N ILE A 247 -11.35 -9.93 14.49
CA ILE A 247 -11.35 -10.30 13.08
C ILE A 247 -9.94 -10.16 12.53
N ASP A 248 -9.41 -11.20 11.90
CA ASP A 248 -8.05 -11.25 11.40
C ASP A 248 -7.98 -11.12 9.87
N LEU A 249 -7.35 -10.05 9.39
CA LEU A 249 -7.12 -9.77 7.97
C LEU A 249 -5.73 -10.25 7.51
N ALA A 250 -5.72 -11.01 6.42
CA ALA A 250 -4.51 -11.43 5.72
C ALA A 250 -4.45 -10.82 4.31
N LEU A 251 -3.50 -9.89 4.10
CA LEU A 251 -3.36 -9.15 2.83
C LEU A 251 -2.67 -9.97 1.75
N ASN A 252 -1.75 -10.85 2.12
CA ASN A 252 -1.00 -11.68 1.20
C ASN A 252 -0.85 -13.12 1.72
N LYS A 253 -0.25 -13.98 0.89
CA LYS A 253 -0.01 -15.40 1.18
C LYS A 253 0.78 -15.60 2.48
N ASP A 254 1.84 -14.83 2.69
CA ASP A 254 2.71 -14.96 3.86
C ASP A 254 1.99 -14.54 5.14
N ALA A 255 1.19 -13.48 5.07
CA ALA A 255 0.32 -13.06 6.15
C ALA A 255 -0.73 -14.14 6.46
N ALA A 256 -1.32 -14.77 5.44
CA ALA A 256 -2.28 -15.84 5.64
C ALA A 256 -1.65 -17.03 6.36
N TRP A 257 -0.46 -17.47 5.94
CA TRP A 257 0.30 -18.52 6.63
C TRP A 257 0.67 -18.13 8.06
N ARG A 258 1.09 -16.89 8.28
CA ARG A 258 1.40 -16.38 9.62
C ARG A 258 0.17 -16.42 10.52
N GLY A 259 -0.98 -15.96 10.03
CA GLY A 259 -2.24 -16.01 10.76
C GLY A 259 -2.67 -17.44 11.10
N ILE A 260 -2.50 -18.40 10.18
CA ILE A 260 -2.78 -19.83 10.44
C ILE A 260 -1.94 -20.35 11.62
N LYS A 261 -0.64 -20.04 11.63
CA LYS A 261 0.32 -20.55 12.62
C LYS A 261 0.15 -19.90 13.99
N GLU A 262 -0.07 -18.59 14.00
CA GLU A 262 0.10 -17.76 15.19
C GLU A 262 -1.23 -17.35 15.83
N LYS A 263 -2.27 -17.10 15.03
CA LYS A 263 -3.57 -16.59 15.52
C LYS A 263 -4.56 -17.72 15.70
N LYS A 264 -4.67 -18.20 16.95
CA LYS A 264 -5.62 -19.23 17.39
C LYS A 264 -6.96 -18.61 17.85
N LYS A 265 -7.83 -19.36 18.52
CA LYS A 265 -9.01 -18.78 19.20
C LYS A 265 -8.54 -17.65 20.14
N PRO A 266 -9.22 -16.48 20.20
CA PRO A 266 -10.52 -16.15 19.60
C PRO A 266 -10.50 -15.51 18.19
N PHE A 267 -9.36 -15.47 17.50
CA PHE A 267 -9.26 -14.79 16.20
C PHE A 267 -10.07 -15.47 15.10
N LEU A 268 -10.96 -14.71 14.44
CA LEU A 268 -11.77 -15.15 13.30
C LEU A 268 -11.15 -14.68 11.98
N PRO A 269 -10.69 -15.60 11.11
CA PRO A 269 -10.15 -15.24 9.80
C PRO A 269 -11.20 -14.55 8.92
N PHE A 270 -10.88 -13.37 8.40
CA PHE A 270 -11.79 -12.62 7.52
C PHE A 270 -12.13 -13.36 6.21
N ASP A 271 -11.22 -14.20 5.72
CA ASP A 271 -11.41 -15.05 4.53
C ASP A 271 -12.68 -15.90 4.63
N TYR A 272 -13.04 -16.37 5.84
CA TYR A 272 -14.29 -17.11 6.07
C TYR A 272 -15.53 -16.26 5.78
N PHE A 273 -15.55 -15.00 6.20
CA PHE A 273 -16.69 -14.12 5.94
C PHE A 273 -16.80 -13.73 4.47
N ILE A 274 -15.66 -13.52 3.79
CA ILE A 274 -15.64 -13.38 2.33
C ILE A 274 -16.27 -14.61 1.67
N PHE A 275 -15.86 -15.81 2.09
CA PHE A 275 -16.41 -17.05 1.55
C PHE A 275 -17.92 -17.18 1.81
N LYS A 276 -18.39 -16.83 3.01
CA LYS A 276 -19.83 -16.86 3.38
C LYS A 276 -20.68 -16.00 2.44
N THR A 277 -20.16 -14.90 1.90
CA THR A 277 -20.93 -14.05 0.96
C THR A 277 -21.32 -14.75 -0.34
N PHE A 278 -20.59 -15.79 -0.78
CA PHE A 278 -20.96 -16.55 -1.96
C PHE A 278 -22.21 -17.42 -1.76
N PHE A 279 -22.66 -17.58 -0.51
CA PHE A 279 -23.83 -18.36 -0.14
C PHE A 279 -24.94 -17.50 0.47
N ASP A 280 -24.70 -16.20 0.69
CA ASP A 280 -25.72 -15.26 1.19
C ASP A 280 -26.55 -14.69 0.02
N PRO A 281 -27.84 -15.04 -0.12
CA PRO A 281 -28.64 -14.61 -1.26
C PRO A 281 -28.83 -13.10 -1.33
N SER A 282 -28.95 -12.43 -0.18
CA SER A 282 -29.16 -10.98 -0.11
C SER A 282 -27.93 -10.24 -0.61
N ILE A 283 -26.75 -10.59 -0.08
CA ILE A 283 -25.48 -9.97 -0.51
C ILE A 283 -25.24 -10.23 -2.00
N ARG A 284 -25.45 -11.45 -2.50
CA ARG A 284 -25.27 -11.76 -3.92
C ARG A 284 -26.18 -10.93 -4.82
N LYS A 285 -27.46 -10.78 -4.44
CA LYS A 285 -28.43 -9.98 -5.19
C LYS A 285 -27.94 -8.54 -5.31
N ASN A 286 -27.57 -7.91 -4.19
CA ASN A 286 -27.11 -6.53 -4.16
C ASN A 286 -25.82 -6.33 -4.98
N LEU A 287 -24.84 -7.24 -4.84
CA LEU A 287 -23.58 -7.17 -5.60
C LEU A 287 -23.78 -7.40 -7.10
N ASN A 288 -24.73 -8.24 -7.50
CA ASN A 288 -25.05 -8.44 -8.92
C ASN A 288 -25.71 -7.20 -9.53
N PHE A 289 -26.67 -6.57 -8.81
CA PHE A 289 -27.25 -5.31 -9.24
C PHE A 289 -26.20 -4.21 -9.38
N LEU A 290 -25.33 -4.07 -8.37
CA LEU A 290 -24.21 -3.13 -8.41
C LEU A 290 -23.28 -3.39 -9.61
N ARG A 291 -22.98 -4.66 -9.92
CA ARG A 291 -22.13 -5.02 -11.07
C ARG A 291 -22.72 -4.54 -12.39
N ILE A 292 -24.01 -4.77 -12.62
CA ILE A 292 -24.69 -4.33 -13.84
C ILE A 292 -24.63 -2.79 -13.95
N ARG A 293 -24.90 -2.08 -12.85
CA ARG A 293 -24.82 -0.61 -12.81
C ARG A 293 -23.40 -0.11 -13.08
N LEU A 294 -22.39 -0.69 -12.43
CA LEU A 294 -20.99 -0.31 -12.61
C LEU A 294 -20.50 -0.55 -14.05
N ASN A 295 -20.92 -1.64 -14.70
CA ASN A 295 -20.57 -1.90 -16.09
C ASN A 295 -21.08 -0.77 -17.01
N LYS A 296 -22.37 -0.44 -16.92
CA LYS A 296 -22.99 0.66 -17.69
C LYS A 296 -22.35 2.02 -17.40
N LEU A 297 -22.06 2.26 -16.12
CA LEU A 297 -21.40 3.48 -15.67
C LEU A 297 -19.99 3.61 -16.29
N PHE A 298 -19.19 2.54 -16.27
CA PHE A 298 -17.86 2.57 -16.86
C PHE A 298 -17.91 2.86 -18.37
N GLU A 299 -18.82 2.22 -19.11
CA GLU A 299 -18.99 2.48 -20.55
C GLU A 299 -19.30 3.95 -20.85
N SER A 300 -20.10 4.58 -19.99
CA SER A 300 -20.46 6.00 -20.11
C SER A 300 -19.28 6.91 -19.74
N LEU A 301 -18.57 6.60 -18.65
CA LEU A 301 -17.36 7.31 -18.24
C LEU A 301 -16.23 7.21 -19.27
N ASP A 302 -16.03 6.03 -19.87
CA ASP A 302 -14.99 5.77 -20.88
C ASP A 302 -15.16 6.63 -22.14
N LYS A 303 -16.40 7.06 -22.42
CA LYS A 303 -16.76 7.97 -23.51
C LYS A 303 -16.77 9.44 -23.09
N SER A 304 -16.91 9.74 -21.80
CA SER A 304 -17.01 11.11 -21.29
C SER A 304 -15.70 11.89 -21.44
N VAL A 305 -15.74 12.98 -22.22
CA VAL A 305 -14.64 13.94 -22.33
C VAL A 305 -14.38 14.63 -20.98
N ALA A 306 -15.43 14.96 -20.24
CA ALA A 306 -15.32 15.60 -18.93
C ALA A 306 -14.59 14.70 -17.92
N PHE A 307 -14.87 13.40 -17.92
CA PHE A 307 -14.16 12.43 -17.06
C PHE A 307 -12.67 12.33 -17.42
N LYS A 308 -12.35 12.18 -18.71
CA LYS A 308 -10.95 12.12 -19.18
C LYS A 308 -10.18 13.39 -18.83
N LYS A 309 -10.81 14.56 -19.00
CA LYS A 309 -10.24 15.86 -18.65
C LYS A 309 -10.03 15.99 -17.14
N ALA A 310 -11.00 15.55 -16.34
CA ALA A 310 -10.91 15.57 -14.87
C ALA A 310 -9.73 14.73 -14.35
N LEU A 311 -9.33 13.68 -15.08
CA LEU A 311 -8.12 12.88 -14.81
C LEU A 311 -6.85 13.53 -15.36
N THR A 312 -6.65 14.81 -15.09
CA THR A 312 -5.43 15.56 -15.44
C THR A 312 -4.78 16.12 -14.17
N CYS A 313 -3.48 15.85 -13.98
CA CYS A 313 -2.69 16.36 -12.86
C CYS A 313 -1.49 17.16 -13.38
N ASN A 314 -1.44 18.47 -13.15
CA ASN A 314 -0.38 19.37 -13.67
C ASN A 314 -0.10 19.20 -15.17
N ASN A 315 -1.15 19.28 -15.99
CA ASN A 315 -1.05 19.10 -17.44
C ASN A 315 -0.58 17.70 -17.89
N ILE A 316 -0.58 16.71 -16.98
CA ILE A 316 -0.37 15.30 -17.30
C ILE A 316 -1.76 14.64 -17.38
N GLY A 317 -2.14 14.18 -18.57
CA GLY A 317 -3.33 13.37 -18.78
C GLY A 317 -3.12 11.96 -18.26
N LEU A 318 -3.82 11.59 -17.19
CA LEU A 318 -3.65 10.30 -16.51
C LEU A 318 -4.61 9.21 -17.03
N TYR A 319 -5.67 9.58 -17.74
CA TYR A 319 -6.72 8.62 -18.10
C TYR A 319 -6.20 7.43 -18.92
N ASP A 320 -5.48 7.65 -20.03
CA ASP A 320 -5.02 6.53 -20.87
C ASP A 320 -4.00 5.64 -20.16
N ILE A 321 -3.19 6.22 -19.27
CA ILE A 321 -2.23 5.51 -18.44
C ILE A 321 -2.94 4.64 -17.40
N LEU A 322 -3.92 5.22 -16.70
CA LEU A 322 -4.62 4.57 -15.59
C LEU A 322 -5.83 3.74 -16.05
N LYS A 323 -6.19 3.75 -17.34
CA LYS A 323 -7.36 3.05 -17.88
C LYS A 323 -7.40 1.56 -17.47
N PRO A 324 -6.29 0.79 -17.51
CA PRO A 324 -6.31 -0.61 -17.05
C PRO A 324 -6.69 -0.73 -15.57
N GLN A 325 -6.15 0.14 -14.70
CA GLN A 325 -6.44 0.14 -13.27
C GLN A 325 -7.85 0.63 -12.96
N ILE A 326 -8.33 1.68 -13.64
CA ILE A 326 -9.71 2.15 -13.53
C ILE A 326 -10.65 1.02 -13.93
N ARG A 327 -10.42 0.36 -15.07
CA ARG A 327 -11.18 -0.81 -15.51
C ARG A 327 -11.18 -1.90 -14.43
N ASN A 328 -10.02 -2.19 -13.83
CA ASN A 328 -9.92 -3.16 -12.74
C ASN A 328 -10.84 -2.80 -11.55
N TYR A 329 -10.93 -1.52 -11.16
CA TYR A 329 -11.85 -1.09 -10.09
C TYR A 329 -13.33 -1.32 -10.42
N PHE A 330 -13.73 -1.26 -11.68
CA PHE A 330 -15.12 -1.49 -12.09
C PHE A 330 -15.46 -2.98 -12.25
N PHE A 331 -14.55 -3.80 -12.79
CA PHE A 331 -14.88 -5.15 -13.22
C PHE A 331 -14.31 -6.28 -12.37
N ASN A 332 -13.26 -6.03 -11.56
CA ASN A 332 -12.66 -7.08 -10.74
C ASN A 332 -13.56 -7.45 -9.54
N LYS A 333 -13.37 -8.65 -8.99
CA LYS A 333 -14.10 -9.17 -7.81
C LYS A 333 -13.47 -8.75 -6.49
N PHE A 334 -12.15 -8.49 -6.47
CA PHE A 334 -11.37 -8.09 -5.30
C PHE A 334 -10.66 -6.76 -5.59
N ASP A 335 -10.37 -5.98 -4.54
CA ASP A 335 -9.73 -4.66 -4.63
C ASP A 335 -10.40 -3.72 -5.66
N SER A 336 -11.73 -3.76 -5.69
CA SER A 336 -12.61 -3.11 -6.66
C SER A 336 -13.82 -2.48 -5.96
N PHE A 337 -14.67 -1.77 -6.68
CA PHE A 337 -15.94 -1.26 -6.12
C PHE A 337 -16.86 -2.40 -5.66
N ILE A 338 -16.89 -3.53 -6.39
CA ILE A 338 -17.61 -4.74 -5.95
C ILE A 338 -16.99 -5.34 -4.69
N GLY A 339 -15.65 -5.39 -4.61
CA GLY A 339 -14.95 -5.84 -3.41
C GLY A 339 -15.23 -4.95 -2.20
N ALA A 340 -15.23 -3.63 -2.40
CA ALA A 340 -15.55 -2.63 -1.40
C ALA A 340 -16.98 -2.79 -0.87
N ALA A 341 -17.97 -2.89 -1.76
CA ALA A 341 -19.36 -3.14 -1.39
C ALA A 341 -19.52 -4.47 -0.64
N ARG A 342 -18.83 -5.54 -1.07
CA ARG A 342 -18.83 -6.83 -0.35
C ARG A 342 -18.32 -6.68 1.08
N ASN A 343 -17.20 -5.98 1.26
CA ASN A 343 -16.61 -5.79 2.59
C ASN A 343 -17.54 -4.97 3.49
N PHE A 344 -18.21 -3.96 2.94
CA PHE A 344 -19.25 -3.20 3.65
C PHE A 344 -20.42 -4.10 4.10
N GLU A 345 -20.95 -4.94 3.21
CA GLU A 345 -22.01 -5.90 3.54
C GLU A 345 -21.58 -6.92 4.60
N ILE A 346 -20.34 -7.41 4.51
CA ILE A 346 -19.75 -8.27 5.55
C ILE A 346 -19.72 -7.53 6.88
N GLY A 347 -19.29 -6.26 6.91
CA GLY A 347 -19.29 -5.43 8.10
C GLY A 347 -20.67 -5.31 8.74
N ARG A 348 -21.71 -4.97 7.93
CA ARG A 348 -23.11 -4.88 8.41
C ARG A 348 -23.58 -6.21 8.99
N LYS A 349 -23.27 -7.31 8.30
CA LYS A 349 -23.66 -8.65 8.74
C LYS A 349 -22.94 -9.05 10.03
N LEU A 350 -21.64 -8.76 10.16
CA LEU A 350 -20.88 -9.00 11.39
C LEU A 350 -21.49 -8.24 12.56
N MET A 351 -21.82 -6.95 12.37
CA MET A 351 -22.46 -6.12 13.40
C MET A 351 -23.76 -6.76 13.92
N LYS A 352 -24.59 -7.28 13.00
CA LYS A 352 -25.86 -7.93 13.34
C LYS A 352 -25.68 -9.33 13.92
N ASP A 353 -24.97 -10.22 13.22
CA ASP A 353 -24.78 -11.64 13.58
C ASP A 353 -24.11 -11.76 14.97
N TYR A 354 -23.22 -10.81 15.31
CA TYR A 354 -22.50 -10.81 16.58
C TYR A 354 -23.03 -9.81 17.63
N SER A 355 -24.18 -9.17 17.37
CA SER A 355 -24.81 -8.20 18.28
C SER A 355 -23.80 -7.17 18.81
N VAL A 356 -23.01 -6.60 17.90
CA VAL A 356 -21.88 -5.73 18.22
C VAL A 356 -22.37 -4.42 18.83
N ASP A 357 -21.77 -4.03 19.96
CA ASP A 357 -22.03 -2.79 20.67
C ASP A 357 -20.99 -1.69 20.38
N GLY A 358 -19.82 -2.07 19.84
CA GLY A 358 -18.76 -1.12 19.49
C GLY A 358 -17.70 -1.75 18.58
N ALA A 359 -17.03 -0.89 17.81
CA ALA A 359 -16.00 -1.30 16.85
C ALA A 359 -14.66 -0.63 17.12
N ILE A 360 -13.58 -1.41 17.04
CA ILE A 360 -12.20 -0.93 17.04
C ILE A 360 -11.58 -1.17 15.66
N CYS A 361 -11.32 -0.08 14.95
CA CYS A 361 -10.82 -0.07 13.59
C CYS A 361 -9.32 0.20 13.59
N LEU A 362 -8.50 -0.86 13.58
CA LEU A 362 -7.07 -0.73 13.34
C LEU A 362 -6.82 -0.40 11.87
N ASP A 363 -6.03 0.63 11.56
CA ASP A 363 -5.87 1.08 10.17
C ASP A 363 -7.24 1.44 9.57
N GLU A 364 -7.91 2.35 10.26
CA GLU A 364 -9.28 2.83 10.05
C GLU A 364 -9.50 3.46 8.68
N ASN A 365 -8.41 3.94 8.07
CA ASN A 365 -8.42 4.56 6.76
C ASN A 365 -7.94 3.64 5.62
N GLY A 366 -7.42 2.46 5.96
CA GLY A 366 -6.97 1.44 5.01
C GLY A 366 -7.83 0.20 5.11
N THR A 367 -7.26 -0.88 5.64
CA THR A 367 -7.83 -2.23 5.56
C THR A 367 -9.09 -2.45 6.41
N SER A 368 -9.26 -1.73 7.52
CA SER A 368 -10.48 -1.82 8.35
C SER A 368 -11.53 -0.77 8.00
N ARG A 369 -11.32 0.02 6.93
CA ARG A 369 -12.22 1.11 6.56
C ARG A 369 -13.66 0.67 6.30
N PHE A 370 -13.86 -0.54 5.77
CA PHE A 370 -15.22 -1.08 5.60
C PHE A 370 -15.99 -1.16 6.92
N LEU A 371 -15.30 -1.35 8.04
CA LEU A 371 -15.89 -1.43 9.36
C LEU A 371 -16.33 -0.05 9.85
N VAL A 372 -15.61 1.03 9.52
CA VAL A 372 -16.03 2.40 9.82
C VAL A 372 -17.39 2.70 9.18
N PHE A 373 -17.51 2.41 7.89
CA PHE A 373 -18.75 2.61 7.14
C PHE A 373 -19.87 1.69 7.65
N ALA A 374 -19.57 0.42 7.93
CA ALA A 374 -20.54 -0.51 8.49
C ALA A 374 -21.04 -0.06 9.87
N SER A 375 -20.13 0.44 10.72
CA SER A 375 -20.45 0.97 12.06
C SER A 375 -21.46 2.11 11.96
N ASP A 376 -21.17 3.10 11.12
CA ASP A 376 -22.08 4.24 10.87
C ASP A 376 -23.46 3.76 10.37
N SER A 377 -23.48 2.87 9.37
CA SER A 377 -24.74 2.34 8.82
C SER A 377 -25.57 1.54 9.83
N CYS A 378 -24.92 0.93 10.81
CA CYS A 378 -25.55 0.17 11.89
C CYS A 378 -25.74 1.00 13.17
N LYS A 379 -25.37 2.29 13.17
CA LYS A 379 -25.38 3.19 14.34
C LYS A 379 -24.60 2.64 15.54
N ILE A 380 -23.48 1.96 15.25
CA ILE A 380 -22.58 1.39 16.26
C ILE A 380 -21.38 2.32 16.46
N PRO A 381 -21.03 2.68 17.71
CA PRO A 381 -19.86 3.50 18.01
C PRO A 381 -18.55 2.87 17.53
N SER A 382 -17.66 3.68 17.00
CA SER A 382 -16.39 3.26 16.39
C SER A 382 -15.19 4.06 16.89
N VAL A 383 -14.09 3.36 17.14
CA VAL A 383 -12.80 3.96 17.51
C VAL A 383 -11.75 3.54 16.49
N GLY A 384 -11.18 4.53 15.80
CA GLY A 384 -10.04 4.34 14.91
C GLY A 384 -8.74 4.35 15.71
N LEU A 385 -7.84 3.40 15.42
CA LEU A 385 -6.52 3.36 16.02
C LEU A 385 -5.46 3.77 14.99
N GLN A 386 -4.77 4.87 15.26
CA GLN A 386 -3.62 5.28 14.45
C GLN A 386 -2.66 4.10 14.28
N HIS A 387 -2.28 3.84 13.03
CA HIS A 387 -1.31 2.83 12.68
C HIS A 387 -0.03 3.49 12.14
N GLY A 388 1.05 3.39 12.92
CA GLY A 388 2.36 3.87 12.49
C GLY A 388 2.52 5.39 12.45
N ILE A 389 3.59 5.82 11.78
CA ILE A 389 4.00 7.23 11.71
C ILE A 389 3.24 7.94 10.57
N ILE A 390 2.64 9.07 10.88
CA ILE A 390 2.07 9.98 9.90
C ILE A 390 3.17 10.99 9.52
N PRO A 391 3.68 10.99 8.27
CA PRO A 391 4.73 11.93 7.87
C PRO A 391 4.18 13.37 7.79
N PRO A 392 5.05 14.41 7.85
CA PRO A 392 4.63 15.81 7.82
C PRO A 392 3.77 16.22 6.63
N LEU A 393 3.96 15.57 5.48
CA LEU A 393 3.00 15.56 4.37
C LEU A 393 2.23 14.24 4.43
N PRO A 394 1.04 14.21 5.08
CA PRO A 394 0.37 12.95 5.35
C PRO A 394 0.06 12.24 4.04
N GLY A 395 0.22 10.92 4.07
CA GLY A 395 -0.18 10.06 2.96
C GLY A 395 -1.69 10.10 2.72
N PRO A 396 -2.17 9.43 1.67
CA PRO A 396 -3.59 9.41 1.33
C PRO A 396 -4.49 9.00 2.49
N SER A 397 -4.03 8.16 3.42
CA SER A 397 -4.82 7.68 4.56
C SER A 397 -5.27 8.78 5.52
N TYR A 398 -4.57 9.92 5.60
CA TYR A 398 -4.83 10.97 6.60
C TYR A 398 -4.93 12.37 6.00
N ASN A 399 -5.04 12.47 4.68
CA ASN A 399 -4.96 13.74 3.96
C ASN A 399 -6.24 13.95 3.15
N TYR A 400 -7.25 14.49 3.83
CA TYR A 400 -8.57 14.80 3.29
C TYR A 400 -8.73 16.31 3.16
N SER A 401 -9.51 16.75 2.19
CA SER A 401 -10.02 18.11 2.08
C SER A 401 -11.27 18.28 2.93
N LYS A 402 -11.63 19.53 3.25
CA LYS A 402 -12.95 19.83 3.82
C LYS A 402 -14.08 19.29 2.94
N LYS A 403 -13.87 19.27 1.61
CA LYS A 403 -14.88 18.76 0.69
C LYS A 403 -15.08 17.27 0.79
N ASP A 404 -14.02 16.50 1.03
CA ASP A 404 -14.09 15.05 1.24
C ASP A 404 -14.96 14.74 2.47
N LEU A 405 -14.85 15.52 3.55
CA LEU A 405 -15.50 15.24 4.84
C LEU A 405 -16.88 15.91 5.03
N HIS A 406 -17.17 17.02 4.34
CA HIS A 406 -18.30 17.89 4.70
C HIS A 406 -19.13 18.45 3.52
N SER A 407 -18.89 18.05 2.26
CA SER A 407 -19.61 18.67 1.11
C SER A 407 -21.00 18.13 0.86
N TYR A 408 -21.23 16.86 1.19
CA TYR A 408 -22.43 16.16 0.77
C TYR A 408 -23.49 16.23 1.87
N LYS A 409 -24.72 16.59 1.50
CA LYS A 409 -25.87 16.61 2.43
C LYS A 409 -26.35 15.20 2.84
N ASN A 410 -25.91 14.18 2.11
CA ASN A 410 -26.13 12.77 2.39
C ASN A 410 -24.83 12.10 2.88
N ASN A 411 -24.87 10.80 3.15
CA ASN A 411 -23.74 10.02 3.67
C ASN A 411 -22.64 9.72 2.61
N LEU A 412 -22.54 10.54 1.55
CA LEU A 412 -21.53 10.40 0.51
C LEU A 412 -20.17 11.00 0.88
N ASN A 413 -20.08 11.73 2.00
CA ASN A 413 -18.79 12.17 2.53
C ASN A 413 -17.92 10.97 2.93
N CYS A 414 -16.61 11.22 2.97
CA CYS A 414 -15.64 10.32 3.55
C CYS A 414 -15.87 10.22 5.06
N LEU A 415 -16.34 9.07 5.53
CA LEU A 415 -16.53 8.84 6.95
C LEU A 415 -15.20 8.58 7.67
N LEU A 416 -15.13 9.15 8.88
CA LEU A 416 -14.14 8.88 9.90
C LEU A 416 -14.84 8.21 11.08
N THR A 417 -14.08 7.55 11.95
CA THR A 417 -14.61 6.96 13.18
C THR A 417 -15.11 8.02 14.16
N ASP A 418 -15.99 7.64 15.09
CA ASP A 418 -16.54 8.55 16.10
C ASP A 418 -15.46 9.16 16.99
N ARG A 419 -14.44 8.36 17.30
CA ARG A 419 -13.19 8.79 17.93
C ARG A 419 -11.98 8.22 17.20
N THR A 420 -10.87 8.95 17.19
CA THR A 420 -9.58 8.49 16.67
C THR A 420 -8.53 8.58 17.77
N ALA A 421 -7.93 7.45 18.14
CA ALA A 421 -6.86 7.37 19.11
C ALA A 421 -5.49 7.55 18.42
N VAL A 422 -4.72 8.53 18.86
CA VAL A 422 -3.41 8.90 18.30
C VAL A 422 -2.28 8.81 19.31
N PHE A 423 -1.05 8.65 18.83
CA PHE A 423 0.10 8.37 19.70
C PHE A 423 0.63 9.60 20.45
N GLY A 424 0.25 10.81 20.05
CA GLY A 424 0.78 12.03 20.66
C GLY A 424 0.18 13.32 20.08
N ASN A 425 0.44 14.44 20.76
CA ASN A 425 -0.03 15.77 20.33
C ASN A 425 0.46 16.16 18.93
N HIS A 426 1.65 15.71 18.53
CA HIS A 426 2.14 15.92 17.18
C HIS A 426 1.17 15.36 16.12
N PHE A 427 0.73 14.11 16.28
CA PHE A 427 -0.21 13.48 15.35
C PHE A 427 -1.59 14.10 15.42
N ARG A 428 -2.08 14.46 16.61
CA ARG A 428 -3.32 15.23 16.76
C ARG A 428 -3.28 16.52 15.93
N ASN A 429 -2.23 17.33 16.12
CA ASN A 429 -2.08 18.60 15.41
C ASN A 429 -1.97 18.40 13.90
N LEU A 430 -1.28 17.34 13.46
CA LEU A 430 -1.15 17.01 12.05
C LEU A 430 -2.49 16.61 11.42
N LEU A 431 -3.30 15.81 12.10
CA LEU A 431 -4.62 15.40 11.61
C LEU A 431 -5.60 16.57 11.54
N VAL A 432 -5.58 17.47 12.53
CA VAL A 432 -6.40 18.69 12.51
C VAL A 432 -5.96 19.59 11.35
N LYS A 433 -4.66 19.90 11.26
CA LYS A 433 -4.12 20.86 10.28
C LYS A 433 -4.19 20.36 8.84
N CYS A 434 -3.79 19.11 8.60
CA CYS A 434 -3.61 18.58 7.25
C CYS A 434 -4.71 17.61 6.84
N GLY A 435 -5.32 16.91 7.80
CA GLY A 435 -6.37 15.92 7.56
C GLY A 435 -7.79 16.47 7.66
N ASN A 436 -7.97 17.71 8.15
CA ASN A 436 -9.28 18.31 8.45
C ASN A 436 -10.12 17.49 9.44
N TYR A 437 -9.47 16.76 10.35
CA TYR A 437 -10.18 16.02 11.40
C TYR A 437 -10.76 17.00 12.42
N ASP A 438 -11.91 16.64 12.96
CA ASP A 438 -12.52 17.32 14.10
C ASP A 438 -11.62 17.15 15.35
N PRO A 439 -11.11 18.24 15.95
CA PRO A 439 -10.21 18.17 17.10
C PRO A 439 -10.83 17.51 18.34
N ASP A 440 -12.17 17.51 18.47
CA ASP A 440 -12.89 16.93 19.60
C ASP A 440 -13.08 15.42 19.45
N LYS A 441 -12.87 14.90 18.24
CA LYS A 441 -12.91 13.47 17.95
C LYS A 441 -11.55 12.79 18.07
N ILE A 442 -10.47 13.53 18.30
CA ILE A 442 -9.12 12.97 18.42
C ILE A 442 -8.69 12.86 19.88
N ILE A 443 -8.33 11.66 20.30
CA ILE A 443 -7.88 11.35 21.67
C ILE A 443 -6.41 10.96 21.62
N VAL A 444 -5.58 11.60 22.43
CA VAL A 444 -4.16 11.23 22.56
C VAL A 444 -4.03 10.13 23.60
N THR A 445 -3.67 8.91 23.17
CA THR A 445 -3.59 7.73 24.04
C THR A 445 -2.17 7.18 24.19
N GLY A 446 -1.21 7.64 23.39
CA GLY A 446 0.10 7.00 23.29
C GLY A 446 0.12 5.81 22.33
N GLN A 447 1.30 5.23 22.12
CA GLN A 447 1.49 4.09 21.23
C GLN A 447 1.37 2.77 22.01
N PRO A 448 0.42 1.87 21.67
CA PRO A 448 0.17 0.64 22.44
C PRO A 448 1.40 -0.26 22.62
N ARG A 449 2.33 -0.25 21.65
CA ARG A 449 3.59 -1.01 21.76
C ARG A 449 4.44 -0.61 22.97
N MET A 450 4.36 0.65 23.39
CA MET A 450 5.18 1.19 24.48
C MET A 450 4.73 0.67 25.85
N ASP A 451 3.48 0.25 25.99
CA ASP A 451 2.94 -0.35 27.21
C ASP A 451 3.81 -1.53 27.68
N ILE A 452 4.16 -2.41 26.75
CA ILE A 452 4.99 -3.59 27.04
C ILE A 452 6.40 -3.18 27.49
N SER A 453 6.99 -2.18 26.84
CA SER A 453 8.31 -1.66 27.23
C SER A 453 8.28 -1.07 28.63
N PHE A 454 7.17 -0.41 29.00
CA PHE A 454 6.99 0.14 30.34
C PHE A 454 6.78 -0.94 31.41
N GLU A 455 5.93 -1.93 31.12
CA GLU A 455 5.67 -3.10 31.99
C GLU A 455 6.95 -3.90 32.27
N GLN A 456 7.79 -4.07 31.25
CA GLN A 456 9.01 -4.85 31.33
C GLN A 456 10.27 -4.01 31.58
N LYS A 457 10.14 -2.74 31.99
CA LYS A 457 11.28 -1.83 32.19
C LYS A 457 12.39 -2.41 33.08
N GLY A 458 12.01 -3.19 34.11
CA GLY A 458 12.95 -3.87 35.02
C GLY A 458 13.79 -4.95 34.35
N ASN A 459 13.32 -5.55 33.26
CA ASN A 459 14.08 -6.52 32.48
C ASN A 459 15.13 -5.84 31.58
N TYR A 460 14.87 -4.61 31.18
CA TYR A 460 15.71 -3.81 30.28
C TYR A 460 16.75 -2.97 31.02
N THR A 461 17.61 -3.62 31.81
CA THR A 461 18.74 -2.93 32.46
C THR A 461 19.99 -2.93 31.58
N LYS A 462 20.81 -1.89 31.72
CA LYS A 462 22.15 -1.83 31.10
C LYS A 462 23.00 -3.06 31.47
N LYS A 463 22.94 -3.51 32.72
CA LYS A 463 23.64 -4.71 33.21
C LYS A 463 23.20 -5.97 32.46
N ASN A 464 21.89 -6.20 32.32
CA ASN A 464 21.36 -7.36 31.60
C ASN A 464 21.73 -7.31 30.12
N LEU A 465 21.62 -6.15 29.49
CA LEU A 465 22.01 -5.95 28.09
C LEU A 465 23.51 -6.25 27.89
N TYR A 466 24.37 -5.78 28.79
CA TYR A 466 25.82 -5.97 28.71
C TYR A 466 26.18 -7.44 28.89
N LYS A 467 25.56 -8.11 29.87
CA LYS A 467 25.71 -9.55 30.07
C LYS A 467 25.28 -10.32 28.82
N LYS A 468 24.10 -10.01 28.26
CA LYS A 468 23.56 -10.69 27.08
C LYS A 468 24.45 -10.53 25.84
N LEU A 469 25.07 -9.38 25.68
CA LEU A 469 25.92 -9.07 24.52
C LEU A 469 27.41 -9.38 24.74
N GLY A 470 27.79 -9.91 25.90
CA GLY A 470 29.20 -10.15 26.25
C GLY A 470 30.04 -8.87 26.31
N ILE A 471 29.44 -7.74 26.71
CA ILE A 471 30.10 -6.43 26.78
C ILE A 471 30.56 -6.18 28.22
N LYS A 472 31.85 -5.86 28.40
CA LYS A 472 32.39 -5.46 29.71
C LYS A 472 31.67 -4.22 30.26
N SER A 473 31.37 -4.23 31.56
CA SER A 473 30.82 -3.07 32.26
C SER A 473 31.70 -1.83 32.04
N GLY A 474 31.09 -0.64 31.98
CA GLY A 474 31.81 0.63 31.80
C GLY A 474 32.01 1.10 30.36
N LYS A 475 31.97 0.21 29.35
CA LYS A 475 32.06 0.65 27.94
C LYS A 475 30.85 1.48 27.53
N LYS A 476 31.02 2.49 26.68
CA LYS A 476 29.91 3.21 26.03
C LYS A 476 29.34 2.35 24.92
N LEU A 477 28.01 2.24 24.84
CA LEU A 477 27.35 1.47 23.81
C LEU A 477 26.74 2.40 22.76
N VAL A 478 27.05 2.14 21.50
CA VAL A 478 26.42 2.82 20.36
C VAL A 478 25.70 1.77 19.54
N VAL A 479 24.43 2.01 19.24
CA VAL A 479 23.61 1.12 18.40
C VAL A 479 23.27 1.83 17.10
N TYR A 480 23.70 1.25 15.98
CA TYR A 480 23.28 1.66 14.65
C TYR A 480 22.17 0.72 14.17
N SER A 481 20.94 1.24 14.09
CA SER A 481 19.81 0.53 13.51
C SER A 481 19.60 1.02 12.09
N SER A 482 20.05 0.25 11.11
CA SER A 482 19.94 0.62 9.70
C SER A 482 18.51 0.47 9.16
N GLN A 483 18.22 1.24 8.13
CA GLN A 483 17.13 0.99 7.17
C GLN A 483 17.77 0.57 5.84
N SER A 484 17.05 -0.22 5.04
CA SER A 484 17.54 -0.84 3.79
C SER A 484 18.50 0.06 3.02
N PHE A 485 19.74 -0.40 2.92
CA PHE A 485 20.83 0.27 2.21
C PHE A 485 20.47 0.56 0.73
N LEU A 486 20.16 1.82 0.38
CA LEU A 486 20.37 2.38 -0.97
C LEU A 486 21.84 2.85 -1.08
N GLU A 487 22.39 3.15 -2.27
CA GLU A 487 23.81 3.53 -2.45
C GLU A 487 24.33 4.59 -1.45
N GLU A 488 23.48 5.56 -1.07
CA GLU A 488 23.78 6.63 -0.09
C GLU A 488 24.15 6.12 1.31
N SER A 489 23.74 4.90 1.63
CA SER A 489 23.84 4.33 2.96
C SER A 489 25.21 3.75 3.30
N GLY A 490 25.98 3.33 2.28
CA GLY A 490 27.39 2.99 2.44
C GLY A 490 28.22 4.23 2.82
N THR A 491 27.88 5.37 2.23
CA THR A 491 28.45 6.68 2.57
C THR A 491 28.04 7.11 3.97
N ALA A 492 26.76 7.05 4.31
CA ALA A 492 26.26 7.39 5.65
C ALA A 492 26.88 6.49 6.74
N PHE A 493 26.95 5.18 6.50
CA PHE A 493 27.58 4.24 7.43
C PHE A 493 29.08 4.51 7.56
N SER A 494 29.77 4.80 6.45
CA SER A 494 31.19 5.17 6.46
C SER A 494 31.43 6.46 7.26
N ALA A 495 30.61 7.49 7.05
CA ALA A 495 30.68 8.74 7.80
C ALA A 495 30.41 8.52 9.29
N PHE A 496 29.41 7.69 9.62
CA PHE A 496 29.10 7.31 10.99
C PHE A 496 30.26 6.56 11.67
N VAL A 497 30.86 5.57 11.00
CA VAL A 497 32.03 4.84 11.54
C VAL A 497 33.23 5.77 11.71
N LYS A 498 33.49 6.68 10.75
CA LYS A 498 34.53 7.71 10.88
C LYS A 498 34.28 8.60 12.10
N ALA A 499 33.05 9.04 12.34
CA ALA A 499 32.68 9.86 13.49
C ALA A 499 32.84 9.13 14.84
N LEU A 500 32.72 7.80 14.85
CA LEU A 500 32.95 7.00 16.05
C LEU A 500 34.43 6.74 16.36
N LYS A 501 35.32 6.84 15.37
CA LYS A 501 36.75 6.49 15.50
C LYS A 501 37.49 7.25 16.62
N PRO A 502 37.25 8.56 16.85
CA PRO A 502 37.90 9.30 17.94
C PRO A 502 37.39 8.91 19.35
N LEU A 503 36.26 8.22 19.46
CA LEU A 503 35.65 7.90 20.74
C LEU A 503 36.33 6.69 21.39
N LYS A 504 36.96 6.91 22.55
CA LYS A 504 37.53 5.84 23.37
C LYS A 504 36.43 5.03 24.08
N ASP A 505 36.71 3.75 24.31
CA ASP A 505 35.85 2.83 25.08
C ASP A 505 34.42 2.64 24.56
N VAL A 506 34.21 2.81 23.25
CA VAL A 506 32.92 2.56 22.59
C VAL A 506 32.84 1.13 22.05
N LYS A 507 31.66 0.52 22.17
CA LYS A 507 31.26 -0.69 21.45
C LYS A 507 30.11 -0.34 20.50
N LEU A 508 30.34 -0.53 19.20
CA LEU A 508 29.29 -0.40 18.18
C LEU A 508 28.55 -1.73 18.01
N ILE A 509 27.21 -1.67 18.03
CA ILE A 509 26.31 -2.74 17.59
C ILE A 509 25.62 -2.28 16.31
N VAL A 510 25.68 -3.11 15.27
CA VAL A 510 24.98 -2.86 14.01
C VAL A 510 23.79 -3.82 13.94
N LYS A 511 22.57 -3.29 14.04
CA LYS A 511 21.33 -4.02 13.75
C LYS A 511 21.02 -3.81 12.29
N LEU A 512 21.10 -4.88 11.51
CA LEU A 512 20.82 -4.85 10.07
C LEU A 512 19.31 -4.76 9.79
N HIS A 513 18.95 -4.13 8.69
CA HIS A 513 17.62 -4.27 8.10
C HIS A 513 17.51 -5.64 7.41
N PRO A 514 16.34 -6.30 7.38
CA PRO A 514 16.20 -7.64 6.79
C PRO A 514 16.62 -7.77 5.32
N SER A 515 16.64 -6.68 4.57
CA SER A 515 17.09 -6.64 3.17
C SER A 515 18.59 -6.40 3.00
N GLU A 516 19.36 -6.26 4.09
CA GLU A 516 20.76 -5.87 4.02
C GLU A 516 21.72 -7.06 4.04
N ASN A 517 22.84 -6.89 3.34
CA ASN A 517 23.87 -7.90 3.22
C ASN A 517 24.94 -7.75 4.32
N LEU A 518 25.01 -8.72 5.23
CA LEU A 518 25.99 -8.74 6.34
C LEU A 518 27.46 -8.66 5.85
N PRO A 519 27.91 -9.42 4.85
CA PRO A 519 29.22 -9.25 4.22
C PRO A 519 29.57 -7.81 3.85
N LEU A 520 28.64 -7.05 3.25
CA LEU A 520 28.88 -5.66 2.87
C LEU A 520 29.22 -4.79 4.09
N CYS A 521 28.42 -4.88 5.16
CA CYS A 521 28.69 -4.17 6.42
C CYS A 521 30.04 -4.55 7.04
N LYS A 522 30.37 -5.85 7.03
CA LYS A 522 31.66 -6.33 7.53
C LYS A 522 32.82 -5.75 6.72
N ASN A 523 32.69 -5.69 5.38
CA ASN A 523 33.71 -5.13 4.50
C ASN A 523 33.89 -3.62 4.72
N LEU A 524 32.80 -2.87 4.90
CA LEU A 524 32.88 -1.46 5.24
C LEU A 524 33.59 -1.25 6.59
N LEU A 525 33.25 -2.03 7.62
CA LEU A 525 33.92 -1.95 8.93
C LEU A 525 35.41 -2.31 8.87
N LYS A 526 35.82 -3.23 8.01
CA LYS A 526 37.25 -3.59 7.82
C LYS A 526 38.08 -2.41 7.31
N LYS A 527 37.50 -1.51 6.49
CA LYS A 527 38.19 -0.31 5.98
C LYS A 527 38.50 0.72 7.08
N PHE A 528 37.95 0.54 8.28
CA PHE A 528 38.07 1.48 9.40
C PHE A 528 38.74 0.90 10.65
N LYS A 529 39.10 -0.40 10.63
CA LYS A 529 40.10 -0.94 11.56
C LYS A 529 41.46 -0.42 11.14
#